data_AF-A0A126NH76-F1
#
_entry.id   AF-A0A126NH76-F1
#
_cell.length_a   1.000
_cell.length_b   1.000
_cell.length_c   1.000
_cell.angle_alpha   90.00
_cell.angle_beta   90.00
_cell.angle_gamma   90.00
#
_symmetry.space_group_name_H-M   'P 1'
#
loop_
_entity.id
_entity.type
_entity.pdbx_description
1 polymer ?
#
loop_
_entity_poly.entity_id
_entity_poly.type
_entity_poly.pdbx_seq_one_letter_code
_entity_poly.pdbx_strand_id
1 'polypeptide(L)' 'MSTTKKLRLGPLPKTESTKLTILCPASLKRDLDRYASLHTQTYGQAVDAATLIPHMLEAFMAGDRGFKRDRI' A
#
# COMPACT_ATOMS: atom_id res chain seq x y z
N MET A 1 -22.81 40.32 -11.34
CA MET A 1 -22.11 39.77 -10.16
C MET A 1 -22.61 38.35 -9.92
N SER A 2 -21.83 37.32 -10.26
CA SER A 2 -22.19 35.92 -10.01
C SER A 2 -21.31 35.39 -8.88
N THR A 3 -21.90 35.14 -7.72
CA THR A 3 -21.23 34.62 -6.53
C THR A 3 -21.05 33.11 -6.68
N THR A 4 -19.90 32.70 -7.20
CA THR A 4 -19.47 31.30 -7.17
C THR A 4 -19.37 30.84 -5.73
N LYS A 5 -20.36 30.05 -5.28
CA LYS A 5 -20.34 29.35 -4.00
C LYS A 5 -19.11 28.44 -3.97
N LYS A 6 -18.02 28.91 -3.36
CA LYS A 6 -16.86 28.07 -3.04
C LYS A 6 -17.33 26.99 -2.08
N LEU A 7 -17.44 25.76 -2.57
CA LEU A 7 -17.68 24.60 -1.73
C LEU A 7 -16.56 24.54 -0.67
N ARG A 8 -16.95 24.28 0.58
CA ARG A 8 -16.03 24.18 1.73
C ARG A 8 -15.07 23.00 1.62
N LEU A 9 -15.39 22.02 0.77
CA LEU A 9 -14.44 21.03 0.32
C LEU A 9 -13.64 21.62 -0.85
N GLY A 10 -12.35 21.86 -0.61
CA GLY A 10 -11.38 21.99 -1.70
C GLY A 10 -11.35 20.71 -2.55
N PRO A 11 -10.64 20.70 -3.69
CA PRO A 11 -10.47 19.49 -4.48
C PRO A 11 -9.98 18.36 -3.57
N LEU A 12 -10.67 17.21 -3.63
CA LEU A 12 -10.29 16.02 -2.86
C LEU A 12 -8.82 15.66 -3.17
N PRO A 13 -8.05 15.22 -2.16
CA PRO A 13 -6.68 14.78 -2.39
C PRO A 13 -6.70 13.68 -3.46
N LYS A 14 -5.91 13.87 -4.52
CA LYS A 14 -5.68 12.82 -5.50
C LYS A 14 -4.80 11.78 -4.84
N THR A 15 -5.38 10.64 -4.50
CA THR A 15 -4.58 9.46 -4.15
C THR A 15 -3.93 8.98 -5.44
N GLU A 16 -2.69 9.41 -5.69
CA GLU A 16 -1.94 8.96 -6.85
C GLU A 16 -1.45 7.53 -6.62
N SER A 17 -2.05 6.59 -7.34
CA SER A 17 -1.60 5.19 -7.35
C SER A 17 -0.73 4.95 -8.57
N THR A 18 0.54 4.58 -8.38
CA THR A 18 1.43 4.18 -9.47
C THR A 18 1.45 2.66 -9.59
N LYS A 19 1.15 2.14 -10.79
CA LYS A 19 1.28 0.70 -11.08
C LYS A 19 2.74 0.36 -11.30
N LEU A 20 3.26 -0.59 -10.52
CA LEU A 20 4.61 -1.13 -10.68
C LEU A 20 4.53 -2.59 -11.13
N THR A 21 5.39 -2.97 -12.08
CA THR A 21 5.58 -4.37 -12.50
C THR A 21 6.94 -4.82 -12.00
N ILE A 22 6.97 -5.90 -11.22
CA ILE A 22 8.19 -6.46 -10.63
C ILE A 22 8.39 -7.90 -11.10
N LEU A 23 9.65 -8.31 -11.23
CA LEU A 23 9.99 -9.73 -11.35
C LEU A 23 10.08 -10.31 -9.95
N CYS A 24 9.18 -11.25 -9.65
CA CYS A 24 9.12 -11.91 -8.34
C CYS A 24 9.58 -13.37 -8.48
N PRO A 25 10.57 -13.83 -7.70
CA PRO A 25 10.92 -15.24 -7.64
C PRO A 25 9.71 -16.11 -7.25
N ALA A 26 9.58 -17.30 -7.86
CA ALA A 26 8.45 -18.19 -7.61
C ALA A 26 8.33 -18.62 -6.13
N SER A 27 9.45 -18.77 -5.44
CA SER A 27 9.50 -19.05 -3.99
C SER A 27 8.85 -17.92 -3.20
N LEU A 28 9.24 -16.68 -3.47
CA LEU A 28 8.70 -15.51 -2.78
C LEU A 28 7.19 -15.36 -3.05
N LYS A 29 6.72 -15.58 -4.29
CA LYS A 29 5.28 -15.55 -4.58
C LYS A 29 4.50 -16.58 -3.76
N ARG A 30 5.01 -17.82 -3.65
CA ARG A 30 4.39 -18.85 -2.82
C ARG A 30 4.30 -18.45 -1.35
N ASP A 31 5.35 -17.85 -0.82
CA ASP A 31 5.36 -17.41 0.59
C ASP A 31 4.38 -16.26 0.83
N LEU A 32 4.26 -15.32 -0.12
CA LEU A 32 3.27 -14.24 -0.08
C LEU A 32 1.84 -14.78 -0.12
N ASP A 33 1.56 -15.78 -0.97
CA ASP A 33 0.23 -16.40 -1.06
C ASP A 33 -0.14 -17.14 0.23
N ARG A 34 0.83 -17.84 0.82
CA ARG A 34 0.66 -18.47 2.12
C ARG A 34 0.38 -17.43 3.21
N TYR A 35 1.11 -16.32 3.22
CA TYR A 35 0.90 -15.24 4.17
C TYR A 35 -0.51 -14.63 4.04
N ALA A 36 -0.96 -14.40 2.80
CA ALA A 36 -2.30 -13.90 2.51
C ALA A 36 -3.41 -14.87 2.99
N SER A 37 -3.18 -16.18 2.83
CA SER A 37 -4.08 -17.22 3.35
C SER A 37 -4.18 -17.20 4.88
N LEU A 38 -3.04 -17.07 5.57
CA LEU A 38 -2.99 -16.97 7.03
C LEU A 38 -3.64 -15.68 7.54
N HIS A 39 -3.43 -14.55 6.85
CA HIS A 39 -4.08 -13.30 7.19
C HIS A 39 -5.60 -13.42 7.07
N THR A 40 -6.09 -14.08 6.02
CA THR A 40 -7.51 -14.39 5.83
C THR A 40 -8.06 -15.25 6.96
N GLN A 41 -7.32 -16.27 7.38
CA GLN A 41 -7.71 -17.12 8.50
C GLN A 41 -7.77 -16.34 9.82
N THR A 42 -6.86 -15.38 10.02
CA THR A 42 -6.74 -14.61 11.27
C THR A 42 -7.81 -13.52 11.39
N TYR A 43 -8.07 -12.81 10.29
CA TYR A 43 -8.93 -11.61 10.28
C TYR A 43 -10.27 -11.82 9.55
N GLY A 44 -10.51 -13.01 9.00
CA GLY A 44 -11.76 -13.38 8.31
C GLY A 44 -11.98 -12.69 6.95
N GLN A 45 -11.12 -11.75 6.56
CA GLN A 45 -11.20 -11.06 5.29
C GLN A 45 -10.20 -11.66 4.30
N ALA A 46 -10.71 -12.14 3.16
CA ALA A 46 -9.88 -12.60 2.06
C ALA A 46 -9.08 -11.42 1.49
N VAL A 47 -7.75 -11.53 1.55
CA VAL A 47 -6.84 -10.52 0.98
C VAL A 47 -5.88 -11.22 0.03
N ASP A 48 -5.61 -10.61 -1.13
CA ASP A 48 -4.59 -11.10 -2.06
C ASP A 48 -3.20 -10.60 -1.66
N ALA A 49 -2.18 -11.36 -2.02
CA ALA A 49 -0.78 -10.98 -1.87
C ALA A 49 -0.52 -9.60 -2.52
N ALA A 50 -1.09 -9.30 -3.69
CA ALA A 50 -0.89 -8.01 -4.36
C ALA A 50 -1.40 -6.82 -3.54
N THR A 51 -2.41 -7.02 -2.69
CA THR A 51 -2.93 -6.00 -1.79
C THR A 51 -2.06 -5.87 -0.54
N LEU A 52 -1.48 -6.96 -0.04
CA LEU A 52 -0.62 -6.94 1.14
C LEU A 52 0.77 -6.36 0.85
N ILE A 53 1.32 -6.61 -0.35
CA ILE A 53 2.68 -6.19 -0.71
C ILE A 53 2.93 -4.69 -0.46
N PRO A 54 2.08 -3.74 -0.93
CA PRO A 54 2.28 -2.31 -0.64
C PRO A 54 2.35 -2.01 0.86
N HIS A 55 1.44 -2.59 1.67
CA HIS A 55 1.42 -2.39 3.12
C HIS A 55 2.65 -2.98 3.81
N MET A 56 3.11 -4.15 3.37
CA MET A 56 4.33 -4.77 3.90
C MET A 56 5.56 -3.93 3.57
N LEU A 57 5.65 -3.39 2.35
CA LEU A 57 6.75 -2.51 1.93
C LEU A 57 6.73 -1.18 2.69
N GLU A 58 5.56 -0.59 2.91
CA GLU A 58 5.41 0.63 3.70
C GLU A 58 5.85 0.40 5.15
N ALA A 59 5.38 -0.68 5.79
CA ALA A 59 5.79 -1.06 7.14
C ALA A 59 7.29 -1.34 7.22
N PHE A 60 7.87 -1.99 6.20
CA PHE A 60 9.30 -2.23 6.11
C PHE A 60 10.10 -0.91 6.03
N MET A 61 9.75 -0.01 5.11
CA MET A 61 10.39 1.30 4.98
C MET A 61 10.22 2.16 6.25
N ALA A 62 9.05 2.09 6.89
CA ALA A 62 8.80 2.76 8.15
C ALA A 62 9.51 2.08 9.34
N GLY A 63 9.94 0.83 9.23
CA GLY A 63 10.74 0.14 10.25
C GLY A 63 12.24 0.40 10.09
N ASP A 64 12.71 0.62 8.86
CA ASP A 64 14.13 0.76 8.54
C ASP A 64 14.71 2.10 9.03
N ARG A 65 15.43 2.04 10.14
CA ARG A 65 16.09 3.20 10.76
C ARG A 65 17.28 3.72 9.95
N GLY A 66 17.91 2.88 9.13
CA GLY A 66 18.97 3.30 8.21
C GLY A 66 18.37 4.13 7.09
N PHE A 67 17.32 3.60 6.44
CA PHE A 67 16.56 4.30 5.42
C PHE A 67 16.00 5.64 5.90
N LYS A 68 15.45 5.69 7.13
CA LYS A 68 14.92 6.94 7.70
C LYS A 68 15.98 8.03 7.93
N ARG A 69 17.23 7.66 8.18
CA ARG A 69 18.32 8.62 8.44
C ARG A 69 18.77 9.33 7.18
N ASP A 70 18.67 8.67 6.04
CA ASP A 70 19.10 9.20 4.74
C ASP A 70 18.00 9.97 4.01
N ARG A 71 16.79 10.06 4.60
CA ARG A 71 15.71 10.89 4.09
C ARG A 71 15.92 12.35 4.53
N ILE A 72 16.97 12.98 3.99
CA ILE A 72 17.27 14.42 4.12
C ILE A 72 17.06 15.07 2.75
#